data_AF-W8U9Q2-F1
#
_entry.id   AF-W8U9Q2-F1
#
_cell.length_a   1.000
_cell.length_b   1.000
_cell.length_c   1.000
_cell.angle_alpha   90.00
_cell.angle_beta   90.00
_cell.angle_gamma   90.00
#
_symmetry.space_group_name_H-M   'P 1'
#
loop_
_entity.id
_entity.type
_entity.pdbx_description
1 polymer ?
#
loop_
_entity_poly.entity_id
_entity_poly.type
_entity_poly.pdbx_seq_one_letter_code
_entity_poly.pdbx_strand_id
1 'polypeptide(L)'
;MVKFIHCSDLHLDSPFKSKSHISPKIFEDVQKSAYESFKNIVDIALQQDVDFVIIAGDLFDSENRTLRAEIFLKQQFERLQNEQIFVYVCHGNHDPLSSKISSNWPDNVSVFSNKVETYEAITKSGETIYIHGFSYENRASYENKIDEYPSSQGQKGIHIGVLHGTYSKSSVNERYTEFILEDLNSKLYHYWALGHIHERQQLSDMPVINYSGNIQGRHFNEQGEKGCLLIEGDHLKLKTKFYPTQYIRFEEATIETDKTSKQGLYEVIQNFKEQVREEGKAFYRLTLVINSETLISPQDLLQVEEMITDYEENENQFVYIDELKIQYAQNDESPLVNEFSAELLVDQTVFDKAMSDLYLNPRASKFLDDYGTFDHTALVNRAEEILKAEMRGEQNDN
;
A
#
# COMPACT_ATOMS: atom_id res chain seq x y z
N MET A 1 14.52 2.05 30.89
CA MET A 1 14.45 2.31 29.46
C MET A 1 13.11 1.83 29.00
N VAL A 2 12.32 2.75 28.47
CA VAL A 2 11.01 2.49 27.92
C VAL A 2 11.14 1.66 26.66
N LYS A 3 10.23 0.70 26.47
CA LYS A 3 10.10 -0.05 25.24
C LYS A 3 8.63 -0.18 24.86
N PHE A 4 8.27 0.16 23.62
CA PHE A 4 6.89 0.08 23.16
C PHE A 4 6.79 -0.23 21.67
N ILE A 5 5.63 -0.73 21.25
CA ILE A 5 5.28 -0.89 19.84
C ILE A 5 4.44 0.30 19.38
N HIS A 6 4.69 0.78 18.17
CA HIS A 6 3.84 1.69 17.42
C HIS A 6 3.38 1.02 16.12
N CYS A 7 2.07 0.89 15.95
CA CYS A 7 1.43 0.49 14.70
C CYS A 7 0.18 1.35 14.43
N SER A 8 -0.32 1.31 13.21
CA SER A 8 -1.53 2.04 12.79
C SER A 8 -2.16 1.31 11.60
N ASP A 9 -3.35 1.76 11.18
CA ASP A 9 -3.93 1.38 9.89
C ASP A 9 -4.04 -0.15 9.74
N LEU A 10 -4.66 -0.80 10.73
CA LEU A 10 -4.87 -2.25 10.76
C LEU A 10 -5.89 -2.66 9.69
N HIS A 11 -6.94 -1.84 9.50
CA HIS A 11 -8.00 -2.06 8.51
C HIS A 11 -8.55 -3.50 8.53
N LEU A 12 -8.84 -4.03 9.73
CA LEU A 12 -9.41 -5.37 9.85
C LEU A 12 -10.73 -5.45 9.06
N ASP A 13 -10.92 -6.60 8.38
CA ASP A 13 -12.03 -6.88 7.46
C ASP A 13 -12.15 -5.94 6.24
N SER A 14 -11.08 -5.22 5.90
CA SER A 14 -11.05 -4.46 4.64
C SER A 14 -11.17 -5.40 3.44
N PRO A 15 -12.04 -5.09 2.47
CA PRO A 15 -12.26 -5.97 1.32
C PRO A 15 -11.04 -5.96 0.41
N PHE A 16 -10.64 -7.15 -0.04
CA PHE A 16 -9.57 -7.27 -1.02
C PHE A 16 -10.05 -6.85 -2.41
N LYS A 17 -9.34 -5.91 -3.03
CA LYS A 17 -9.64 -5.38 -4.36
C LYS A 17 -8.68 -5.97 -5.39
N SER A 18 -8.77 -7.26 -5.71
CA SER A 18 -8.12 -7.83 -6.90
C SER A 18 -9.12 -7.98 -8.05
N LYS A 19 -8.61 -7.83 -9.28
CA LYS A 19 -9.36 -7.99 -10.53
C LYS A 19 -9.39 -9.45 -11.01
N SER A 20 -8.64 -10.34 -10.36
CA SER A 20 -8.40 -11.72 -10.81
C SER A 20 -9.25 -12.72 -10.03
N HIS A 21 -9.69 -13.79 -10.71
CA HIS A 21 -10.35 -14.92 -10.05
C HIS A 21 -9.33 -15.74 -9.25
N ILE A 22 -9.24 -15.50 -7.95
CA ILE A 22 -8.39 -16.29 -7.04
C ILE A 22 -9.14 -17.50 -6.47
N SER A 23 -8.40 -18.57 -6.19
CA SER A 23 -8.97 -19.79 -5.61
C SER A 23 -9.52 -19.54 -4.19
N PRO A 24 -10.50 -20.34 -3.72
CA PRO A 24 -11.08 -20.16 -2.38
C PRO A 24 -10.05 -20.19 -1.24
N LYS A 25 -8.98 -20.98 -1.38
CA LYS A 25 -7.90 -21.09 -0.38
C LYS A 25 -7.08 -19.81 -0.30
N ILE A 26 -6.69 -19.24 -1.43
CA ILE A 26 -5.96 -17.97 -1.50
C ILE A 26 -6.85 -16.84 -0.98
N PHE A 27 -8.14 -16.84 -1.32
CA PHE A 27 -9.09 -15.85 -0.81
C PHE A 27 -9.24 -15.91 0.72
N GLU A 28 -9.23 -17.10 1.33
CA GLU A 28 -9.24 -17.25 2.79
C GLU A 28 -7.96 -16.69 3.43
N ASP A 29 -6.79 -16.95 2.82
CA ASP A 29 -5.51 -16.40 3.27
C ASP A 29 -5.49 -14.87 3.21
N VAL A 30 -6.03 -14.30 2.14
CA VAL A 30 -6.18 -12.85 1.98
C VAL A 30 -7.09 -12.28 3.08
N GLN A 31 -8.25 -12.89 3.35
CA GLN A 31 -9.17 -12.41 4.39
C GLN A 31 -8.55 -12.43 5.80
N LYS A 32 -7.70 -13.41 6.11
CA LYS A 32 -7.05 -13.48 7.42
C LYS A 32 -5.71 -12.75 7.50
N SER A 33 -5.24 -12.14 6.41
CA SER A 33 -3.89 -11.57 6.33
C SER A 33 -3.63 -10.47 7.37
N ALA A 34 -4.55 -9.51 7.52
CA ALA A 34 -4.45 -8.46 8.53
C ALA A 34 -4.53 -9.02 9.97
N TYR A 35 -5.35 -10.06 10.17
CA TYR A 35 -5.46 -10.76 11.46
C TYR A 35 -4.15 -11.44 11.85
N GLU A 36 -3.54 -12.22 10.95
CA GLU A 36 -2.25 -12.86 11.22
C GLU A 36 -1.13 -11.83 11.38
N SER A 37 -1.14 -10.73 10.61
CA SER A 37 -0.16 -9.65 10.80
C SER A 37 -0.28 -9.00 12.18
N PHE A 38 -1.49 -8.67 12.65
CA PHE A 38 -1.66 -8.08 13.97
C PHE A 38 -1.31 -9.06 15.10
N LYS A 39 -1.65 -10.35 14.92
CA LYS A 39 -1.22 -11.41 15.84
C LYS A 39 0.31 -11.50 15.92
N ASN A 40 1.02 -11.41 14.80
CA ASN A 40 2.49 -11.35 14.80
C ASN A 40 3.03 -10.11 15.54
N ILE A 41 2.37 -8.95 15.41
CA ILE A 41 2.73 -7.74 16.17
C ILE A 41 2.58 -8.00 17.68
N VAL A 42 1.49 -8.64 18.09
CA VAL A 42 1.26 -9.02 19.50
C VAL A 42 2.32 -10.02 19.96
N ASP A 43 2.66 -11.01 19.15
CA ASP A 43 3.72 -11.98 19.46
C ASP A 43 5.07 -11.30 19.65
N ILE A 44 5.40 -10.32 18.82
CA ILE A 44 6.61 -9.50 18.96
C ILE A 44 6.56 -8.66 20.24
N ALA A 45 5.43 -8.02 20.54
CA ALA A 45 5.25 -7.23 21.77
C ALA A 45 5.51 -8.07 23.03
N LEU A 46 4.97 -9.30 23.05
CA LEU A 46 5.18 -10.28 24.11
C LEU A 46 6.65 -10.75 24.17
N GLN A 47 7.23 -11.12 23.02
CA GLN A 47 8.63 -11.59 22.96
C GLN A 47 9.63 -10.51 23.37
N GLN A 48 9.37 -9.24 23.02
CA GLN A 48 10.23 -8.12 23.35
C GLN A 48 10.00 -7.57 24.77
N ASP A 49 9.00 -8.10 25.48
CA ASP A 49 8.58 -7.67 26.82
C ASP A 49 8.39 -6.14 26.87
N VAL A 50 7.57 -5.62 25.96
CA VAL A 50 7.32 -4.18 25.89
C VAL A 50 6.49 -3.68 27.09
N ASP A 51 6.59 -2.39 27.39
CA ASP A 51 5.80 -1.74 28.43
C ASP A 51 4.34 -1.51 27.96
N PHE A 52 4.17 -1.12 26.70
CA PHE A 52 2.86 -0.85 26.10
C PHE A 52 2.89 -0.91 24.57
N VAL A 53 1.71 -0.88 23.97
CA VAL A 53 1.46 -0.80 22.52
C VAL A 53 0.63 0.45 22.23
N ILE A 54 1.03 1.22 21.22
CA ILE A 54 0.25 2.33 20.66
C ILE A 54 -0.32 1.90 19.32
N ILE A 55 -1.64 2.06 19.16
CA ILE A 55 -2.34 1.92 17.89
C ILE A 55 -2.86 3.29 17.45
N ALA A 56 -2.21 3.89 16.45
CA ALA A 56 -2.45 5.27 16.02
C ALA A 56 -3.54 5.39 14.94
N GLY A 57 -4.70 4.80 15.16
CA GLY A 57 -5.88 4.91 14.28
C GLY A 57 -6.14 3.72 13.38
N ASP A 58 -7.36 3.73 12.82
CA ASP A 58 -7.89 2.80 11.83
C ASP A 58 -7.72 1.31 12.20
N LEU A 59 -8.31 0.91 13.34
CA LEU A 59 -8.40 -0.50 13.73
C LEU A 59 -9.22 -1.32 12.72
N PHE A 60 -10.32 -0.73 12.25
CA PHE A 60 -11.31 -1.36 11.39
C PHE A 60 -11.48 -0.58 10.10
N ASP A 61 -11.93 -1.27 9.06
CA ASP A 61 -12.45 -0.61 7.88
C ASP A 61 -13.90 -0.15 8.10
N SER A 62 -14.19 1.14 7.83
CA SER A 62 -15.49 1.78 8.05
C SER A 62 -16.69 1.07 7.44
N GLU A 63 -16.49 0.35 6.35
CA GLU A 63 -17.57 -0.35 5.65
C GLU A 63 -17.88 -1.71 6.29
N ASN A 64 -16.91 -2.30 7.01
CA ASN A 64 -16.91 -3.71 7.41
C ASN A 64 -16.46 -3.93 8.87
N ARG A 65 -16.91 -3.10 9.82
CA ARG A 65 -16.68 -3.38 11.24
C ARG A 65 -17.50 -4.60 11.69
N THR A 66 -16.90 -5.80 11.65
CA THR A 66 -17.58 -7.04 12.05
C THR A 66 -17.36 -7.40 13.51
N LEU A 67 -18.28 -8.16 14.09
CA LEU A 67 -18.13 -8.74 15.43
C LEU A 67 -16.89 -9.67 15.53
N ARG A 68 -16.49 -10.30 14.41
CA ARG A 68 -15.30 -11.16 14.37
C ARG A 68 -14.03 -10.35 14.63
N ALA A 69 -13.88 -9.19 13.99
CA ALA A 69 -12.73 -8.31 14.21
C ALA A 69 -12.65 -7.84 15.66
N GLU A 70 -13.78 -7.48 16.27
CA GLU A 70 -13.80 -7.06 17.68
C GLU A 70 -13.42 -8.17 18.65
N ILE A 71 -13.98 -9.37 18.46
CA ILE A 71 -13.63 -10.54 19.29
C ILE A 71 -12.15 -10.86 19.15
N PHE A 72 -11.62 -10.82 17.93
CA PHE A 72 -10.21 -11.06 17.68
C PHE A 72 -9.31 -10.03 18.38
N LEU A 73 -9.58 -8.73 18.22
CA LEU A 73 -8.80 -7.68 18.88
C LEU A 73 -8.88 -7.82 20.40
N LYS A 74 -10.08 -8.09 20.95
CA LYS A 74 -10.25 -8.34 22.38
C LYS A 74 -9.37 -9.49 22.87
N GLN A 75 -9.36 -10.62 22.15
CA GLN A 75 -8.49 -11.75 22.48
C GLN A 75 -7.01 -11.37 22.43
N GLN A 76 -6.58 -10.60 21.42
CA GLN A 76 -5.19 -10.13 21.35
C GLN A 76 -4.83 -9.17 22.49
N PHE A 77 -5.74 -8.28 22.88
CA PHE A 77 -5.55 -7.38 24.02
C PHE A 77 -5.52 -8.13 25.36
N GLU A 78 -6.33 -9.19 25.52
CA GLU A 78 -6.29 -10.08 26.69
C GLU A 78 -4.95 -10.83 26.79
N ARG A 79 -4.35 -11.23 25.65
CA ARG A 79 -2.99 -11.80 25.64
C ARG A 79 -1.96 -10.81 26.18
N LEU A 80 -2.04 -9.55 25.76
CA LEU A 80 -1.18 -8.47 26.27
C LEU A 80 -1.46 -8.18 27.76
N GLN A 81 -2.72 -8.21 28.18
CA GLN A 81 -3.12 -7.99 29.57
C GLN A 81 -2.50 -9.01 30.53
N ASN A 82 -2.45 -10.28 30.12
CA ASN A 82 -1.86 -11.36 30.92
C ASN A 82 -0.38 -11.12 31.25
N GLU A 83 0.34 -10.38 30.40
CA GLU A 83 1.74 -9.98 30.60
C GLU A 83 1.89 -8.52 31.06
N GLN A 84 0.79 -7.91 31.52
CA GLN A 84 0.73 -6.53 32.02
C GLN A 84 1.19 -5.48 30.99
N ILE A 85 0.92 -5.72 29.71
CA ILE A 85 1.22 -4.80 28.61
C ILE A 85 -0.04 -3.98 28.31
N PHE A 86 0.07 -2.65 28.45
CA PHE A 86 -1.03 -1.72 28.19
C PHE A 86 -1.18 -1.41 26.70
N VAL A 87 -2.38 -1.06 26.27
CA VAL A 87 -2.68 -0.68 24.89
C VAL A 87 -3.35 0.69 24.87
N TYR A 88 -2.80 1.61 24.08
CA TYR A 88 -3.35 2.94 23.86
C TYR A 88 -3.85 3.04 22.42
N VAL A 89 -5.15 3.30 22.26
CA VAL A 89 -5.82 3.30 20.96
C VAL A 89 -6.31 4.72 20.65
N CYS A 90 -5.86 5.24 19.53
CA CYS A 90 -6.47 6.37 18.84
C CYS A 90 -7.39 5.80 17.75
N HIS A 91 -8.60 6.36 17.58
CA HIS A 91 -9.47 6.05 16.43
C HIS A 91 -9.29 7.07 15.31
N GLY A 92 -9.25 6.57 14.07
CA GLY A 92 -9.06 7.36 12.86
C GLY A 92 -10.38 7.65 12.13
N ASN A 93 -10.28 8.01 10.84
CA ASN A 93 -11.45 8.30 10.02
C ASN A 93 -12.24 7.04 9.62
N HIS A 94 -11.62 5.85 9.61
CA HIS A 94 -12.36 4.63 9.27
C HIS A 94 -13.15 4.06 10.46
N ASP A 95 -12.73 4.31 11.68
CA ASP A 95 -13.35 3.78 12.89
C ASP A 95 -13.68 4.83 13.95
N PRO A 96 -14.32 5.96 13.59
CA PRO A 96 -14.56 7.06 14.53
C PRO A 96 -15.44 6.64 15.71
N LEU A 97 -15.37 7.39 16.81
CA LEU A 97 -16.10 7.08 18.05
C LEU A 97 -17.62 6.99 17.89
N SER A 98 -18.19 7.74 16.93
CA SER A 98 -19.63 7.68 16.59
C SER A 98 -20.06 6.35 15.95
N SER A 99 -19.13 5.50 15.52
CA SER A 99 -19.44 4.19 14.95
C SER A 99 -20.13 3.29 15.99
N LYS A 100 -21.29 2.73 15.63
CA LYS A 100 -22.32 2.19 16.54
C LYS A 100 -22.03 0.85 17.23
N ILE A 101 -20.78 0.52 17.53
CA ILE A 101 -20.48 -0.73 18.24
C ILE A 101 -19.72 -0.41 19.54
N SER A 102 -20.34 -0.81 20.66
CA SER A 102 -19.80 -0.59 22.01
C SER A 102 -18.75 -1.65 22.30
N SER A 103 -17.47 -1.30 22.21
CA SER A 103 -16.42 -2.24 22.54
C SER A 103 -16.16 -2.23 24.04
N ASN A 104 -16.54 -3.31 24.71
CA ASN A 104 -16.08 -3.59 26.07
C ASN A 104 -14.67 -4.20 25.98
N TRP A 105 -13.68 -3.33 25.88
CA TRP A 105 -12.27 -3.69 25.91
C TRP A 105 -11.83 -4.19 27.29
N PRO A 106 -10.77 -5.02 27.37
CA PRO A 106 -10.16 -5.39 28.65
C PRO A 106 -9.52 -4.18 29.35
N ASP A 107 -9.30 -4.28 30.67
CA ASP A 107 -8.85 -3.16 31.52
C ASP A 107 -7.47 -2.58 31.15
N ASN A 108 -6.66 -3.30 30.37
CA ASN A 108 -5.36 -2.80 29.89
C ASN A 108 -5.47 -1.88 28.67
N VAL A 109 -6.67 -1.70 28.10
CA VAL A 109 -6.89 -0.89 26.91
C VAL A 109 -7.46 0.46 27.30
N SER A 110 -6.77 1.52 26.87
CA SER A 110 -7.21 2.91 27.00
C SER A 110 -7.47 3.47 25.60
N VAL A 111 -8.69 3.93 25.35
CA VAL A 111 -9.10 4.51 24.07
C VAL A 111 -9.20 6.02 24.24
N PHE A 112 -8.52 6.77 23.37
CA PHE A 112 -8.58 8.22 23.39
C PHE A 112 -10.01 8.72 23.17
N SER A 113 -10.46 9.69 23.96
CA SER A 113 -11.74 10.38 23.71
C SER A 113 -11.65 11.34 22.52
N ASN A 114 -12.77 11.99 22.18
CA ASN A 114 -12.79 13.01 21.13
C ASN A 114 -12.14 14.35 21.56
N LYS A 115 -11.55 14.44 22.75
CA LYS A 115 -10.79 15.61 23.20
C LYS A 115 -9.35 15.19 23.40
N VAL A 116 -8.44 16.15 23.31
CA VAL A 116 -7.05 15.88 23.64
C VAL A 116 -6.95 15.53 25.12
N GLU A 117 -6.44 14.35 25.41
CA GLU A 117 -6.24 13.84 26.75
C GLU A 117 -4.85 13.24 26.91
N THR A 118 -4.47 12.99 28.16
CA THR A 118 -3.16 12.49 28.52
C THR A 118 -3.32 11.28 29.41
N TYR A 119 -2.78 10.14 28.99
CA TYR A 119 -2.58 9.00 29.86
C TYR A 119 -1.18 9.08 30.48
N GLU A 120 -1.13 9.00 31.80
CA GLU A 120 0.10 8.89 32.57
C GLU A 120 0.32 7.44 32.97
N ALA A 121 1.53 6.93 32.76
CA ALA A 121 1.90 5.58 33.16
C ALA A 121 3.35 5.54 33.65
N ILE A 122 3.70 4.43 34.30
CA ILE A 122 5.05 4.14 34.79
C ILE A 122 5.50 2.85 34.12
N THR A 123 6.65 2.89 33.43
CA THR A 123 7.23 1.70 32.79
C THR A 123 7.64 0.65 33.82
N LYS A 124 7.88 -0.58 33.38
CA LYS A 124 8.44 -1.65 34.23
C LYS A 124 9.78 -1.24 34.87
N SER A 125 10.50 -0.32 34.24
CA SER A 125 11.77 0.24 34.74
C SER A 125 11.63 1.48 35.64
N GLY A 126 10.41 1.95 35.90
CA GLY A 126 10.13 3.09 36.78
C GLY A 126 10.18 4.47 36.11
N GLU A 127 10.20 4.54 34.79
CA GLU A 127 10.15 5.81 34.05
C GLU A 127 8.71 6.29 33.88
N THR A 128 8.45 7.55 34.20
CA THR A 128 7.15 8.19 33.94
C THR A 128 7.01 8.51 32.46
N ILE A 129 5.88 8.10 31.87
CA ILE A 129 5.52 8.39 30.48
C ILE A 129 4.19 9.14 30.43
N TYR A 130 4.07 10.05 29.47
CA TYR A 130 2.85 10.78 29.16
C TYR A 130 2.50 10.54 27.70
N ILE A 131 1.32 10.00 27.45
CA ILE A 131 0.84 9.69 26.11
C ILE A 131 -0.35 10.60 25.81
N HIS A 132 -0.17 11.50 24.85
CA HIS A 132 -1.12 12.53 24.48
C HIS A 132 -1.79 12.15 23.17
N GLY A 133 -3.11 12.25 23.09
CA GLY A 133 -3.84 11.89 21.88
C GLY A 133 -5.30 12.32 21.92
N PHE A 134 -5.96 12.22 20.78
CA PHE A 134 -7.42 12.27 20.66
C PHE A 134 -7.86 11.34 19.54
N SER A 135 -9.09 10.86 19.61
CA SER A 135 -9.76 10.06 18.58
C SER A 135 -10.72 10.92 17.77
N TYR A 136 -10.96 10.54 16.51
CA TYR A 136 -11.96 11.22 15.69
C TYR A 136 -13.38 10.93 16.16
N GLU A 137 -14.23 11.96 16.25
CA GLU A 137 -15.64 11.78 16.59
C GLU A 137 -16.42 11.27 15.38
N ASN A 138 -16.16 11.84 14.19
CA ASN A 138 -16.86 11.47 12.95
C ASN A 138 -15.90 11.28 11.77
N ARG A 139 -16.32 10.48 10.78
CA ARG A 139 -15.55 10.17 9.56
C ARG A 139 -15.23 11.38 8.68
N ALA A 140 -16.12 12.37 8.65
CA ALA A 140 -16.06 13.49 7.69
C ALA A 140 -15.70 14.85 8.31
N SER A 141 -15.41 14.90 9.61
CA SER A 141 -15.01 16.14 10.27
C SER A 141 -13.51 16.33 10.13
N TYR A 142 -13.10 17.43 9.50
CA TYR A 142 -11.75 17.95 9.67
C TYR A 142 -11.62 18.38 11.14
N GLU A 143 -10.94 17.57 11.95
CA GLU A 143 -10.79 17.78 13.40
C GLU A 143 -9.35 18.10 13.76
N ASN A 144 -8.87 19.29 13.37
CA ASN A 144 -7.55 19.71 13.81
C ASN A 144 -7.56 20.23 15.25
N LYS A 145 -7.03 19.41 16.16
CA LYS A 145 -6.92 19.70 17.60
C LYS A 145 -5.46 19.81 18.07
N ILE A 146 -4.51 20.02 17.16
CA ILE A 146 -3.08 20.07 17.50
C ILE A 146 -2.75 21.15 18.54
N ASP A 147 -3.48 22.27 18.52
CA ASP A 147 -3.31 23.37 19.47
C ASP A 147 -3.68 22.97 20.91
N GLU A 148 -4.61 22.02 21.08
CA GLU A 148 -5.05 21.53 22.38
C GLU A 148 -4.04 20.57 23.04
N TYR A 149 -3.06 20.04 22.28
CA TYR A 149 -2.00 19.22 22.85
C TYR A 149 -1.14 20.03 23.84
N PRO A 150 -0.91 19.51 25.06
CA PRO A 150 -0.12 20.20 26.07
C PRO A 150 1.37 20.25 25.66
N SER A 151 2.09 21.29 26.06
CA SER A 151 3.56 21.26 25.98
C SER A 151 4.13 20.35 27.07
N SER A 152 5.22 19.63 26.79
CA SER A 152 5.97 18.89 27.82
C SER A 152 6.77 19.81 28.75
N GLN A 153 6.82 21.12 28.47
CA GLN A 153 7.65 22.06 29.19
C GLN A 153 7.38 22.04 30.71
N GLY A 154 8.42 21.75 31.48
CA GLY A 154 8.36 21.74 32.95
C GLY A 154 7.81 20.45 33.56
N GLN A 155 7.40 19.46 32.75
CA GLN A 155 7.03 18.12 33.20
C GLN A 155 8.20 17.15 32.99
N LYS A 156 8.50 16.33 34.01
CA LYS A 156 9.56 15.32 33.94
C LYS A 156 8.95 14.00 33.49
N GLY A 157 9.47 13.44 32.40
CA GLY A 157 9.03 12.15 31.87
C GLY A 157 9.18 12.10 30.36
N ILE A 158 8.83 10.96 29.77
CA ILE A 158 8.85 10.78 28.33
C ILE A 158 7.46 11.10 27.77
N HIS A 159 7.35 12.21 27.06
CA HIS A 159 6.15 12.64 26.35
C HIS A 159 6.09 12.05 24.93
N ILE A 160 4.97 11.41 24.62
CA ILE A 160 4.66 10.78 23.34
C ILE A 160 3.35 11.35 22.82
N GLY A 161 3.33 11.90 21.60
CA GLY A 161 2.10 12.30 20.93
C GLY A 161 1.59 11.19 20.01
N VAL A 162 0.28 10.97 19.96
CA VAL A 162 -0.41 10.01 19.09
C VAL A 162 -1.37 10.78 18.21
N LEU A 163 -1.16 10.77 16.90
CA LEU A 163 -1.95 11.56 15.96
C LEU A 163 -2.25 10.77 14.69
N HIS A 164 -3.54 10.56 14.42
CA HIS A 164 -3.99 10.08 13.12
C HIS A 164 -4.23 11.31 12.24
N GLY A 165 -3.43 11.54 11.20
CA GLY A 165 -3.49 12.79 10.45
C GLY A 165 -2.50 12.90 9.31
N THR A 166 -2.61 13.99 8.54
CA THR A 166 -1.89 14.16 7.27
C THR A 166 -0.82 15.23 7.38
N TYR A 167 0.42 14.92 6.99
CA TYR A 167 1.44 15.94 6.85
C TYR A 167 1.09 16.88 5.68
N SER A 168 0.96 18.17 5.96
CA SER A 168 0.45 19.18 5.00
C SER A 168 1.26 19.31 3.69
N LYS A 169 2.55 18.94 3.70
CA LYS A 169 3.41 18.93 2.50
C LYS A 169 3.38 17.59 1.74
N SER A 170 2.61 16.61 2.19
CA SER A 170 2.45 15.34 1.47
C SER A 170 1.58 15.52 0.22
N SER A 171 1.78 14.64 -0.76
CA SER A 171 0.99 14.60 -2.02
C SER A 171 -0.35 13.87 -1.86
N VAL A 172 -0.81 13.64 -0.63
CA VAL A 172 -2.00 12.82 -0.34
C VAL A 172 -3.28 13.63 -0.58
N ASN A 173 -4.25 13.01 -1.26
CA ASN A 173 -5.52 13.64 -1.64
C ASN A 173 -6.53 13.66 -0.47
N GLU A 174 -6.57 12.60 0.34
CA GLU A 174 -7.45 12.48 1.50
C GLU A 174 -6.82 13.15 2.72
N ARG A 175 -7.07 14.44 2.87
CA ARG A 175 -6.50 15.28 3.92
C ARG A 175 -7.40 15.31 5.15
N TYR A 176 -6.97 14.59 6.18
CA TYR A 176 -7.56 14.62 7.51
C TYR A 176 -6.54 15.15 8.52
N THR A 177 -6.99 16.02 9.45
CA THR A 177 -6.17 16.68 10.48
C THR A 177 -4.77 17.03 9.97
N GLU A 178 -4.69 18.10 9.17
CA GLU A 178 -3.41 18.51 8.61
C GLU A 178 -2.50 19.12 9.67
N PHE A 179 -1.22 18.74 9.67
CA PHE A 179 -0.23 19.34 10.55
C PHE A 179 1.03 19.76 9.78
N ILE A 180 1.79 20.68 10.37
CA ILE A 180 3.17 20.99 10.00
C ILE A 180 4.12 20.49 11.09
N LEU A 181 5.40 20.29 10.76
CA LEU A 181 6.38 19.76 11.72
C LEU A 181 6.62 20.75 12.86
N GLU A 182 6.53 22.04 12.56
CA GLU A 182 6.69 23.14 13.52
C GLU A 182 5.67 23.04 14.67
N ASP A 183 4.42 22.66 14.37
CA ASP A 183 3.38 22.48 15.38
C ASP A 183 3.72 21.33 16.33
N LEU A 184 4.14 20.19 15.78
CA LEU A 184 4.55 19.01 16.55
C LEU A 184 5.79 19.28 17.40
N ASN A 185 6.78 19.99 16.83
CA ASN A 185 8.02 20.34 17.49
C ASN A 185 7.79 21.34 18.64
N SER A 186 6.81 22.24 18.51
CA SER A 186 6.47 23.22 19.56
C SER A 186 6.00 22.56 20.86
N LYS A 187 5.50 21.31 20.81
CA LYS A 187 5.05 20.56 21.99
C LYS A 187 6.20 19.95 22.79
N LEU A 188 7.42 19.91 22.23
CA LEU A 188 8.63 19.41 22.88
C LEU A 188 8.52 17.93 23.32
N TYR A 189 7.80 17.13 22.54
CA TYR A 189 7.68 15.68 22.79
C TYR A 189 8.92 14.92 22.32
N HIS A 190 9.12 13.72 22.86
CA HIS A 190 10.26 12.86 22.52
C HIS A 190 9.96 12.01 21.28
N TYR A 191 8.68 11.69 21.06
CA TYR A 191 8.21 10.86 19.95
C TYR A 191 6.80 11.28 19.50
N TRP A 192 6.56 11.19 18.19
CA TRP A 192 5.22 11.26 17.61
C TRP A 192 4.89 9.97 16.86
N ALA A 193 3.85 9.29 17.34
CA ALA A 193 3.22 8.11 16.76
C ALA A 193 2.13 8.55 15.80
N LEU A 194 2.43 8.53 14.50
CA LEU A 194 1.48 8.93 13.46
C LEU A 194 0.83 7.73 12.76
N GLY A 195 -0.45 7.86 12.42
CA GLY A 195 -1.18 6.97 11.50
C GLY A 195 -1.94 7.74 10.43
N HIS A 196 -2.73 7.05 9.59
CA HIS A 196 -3.46 7.53 8.38
C HIS A 196 -2.68 7.25 7.08
N ILE A 197 -1.37 7.38 7.11
CA ILE A 197 -0.51 7.16 5.94
C ILE A 197 -0.01 5.72 5.94
N HIS A 198 -0.39 4.96 4.90
CA HIS A 198 -0.07 3.52 4.78
C HIS A 198 1.38 3.24 4.39
N GLU A 199 2.12 4.26 3.95
CA GLU A 199 3.56 4.18 3.74
C GLU A 199 4.29 4.46 5.05
N ARG A 200 5.15 3.52 5.47
CA ARG A 200 6.04 3.73 6.60
C ARG A 200 7.02 4.85 6.28
N GLN A 201 7.00 5.92 7.07
CA GLN A 201 7.83 7.09 6.81
C GLN A 201 8.30 7.75 8.11
N GLN A 202 9.57 8.13 8.16
CA GLN A 202 10.13 8.98 9.21
C GLN A 202 10.19 10.42 8.72
N LEU A 203 9.45 11.32 9.37
CA LEU A 203 9.40 12.74 9.02
C LEU A 203 10.49 13.57 9.70
N SER A 204 11.02 13.11 10.83
CA SER A 204 12.04 13.82 11.62
C SER A 204 12.83 12.85 12.50
N ASP A 205 14.12 13.15 12.70
CA ASP A 205 15.02 12.42 13.62
C ASP A 205 15.03 12.99 15.04
N MET A 206 14.74 14.29 15.18
CA MET A 206 14.80 14.98 16.48
C MET A 206 13.78 16.14 16.54
N PRO A 207 12.64 15.97 17.24
CA PRO A 207 12.17 14.72 17.83
C PRO A 207 11.86 13.67 16.76
N VAL A 208 11.76 12.40 17.18
CA VAL A 208 11.43 11.31 16.26
C VAL A 208 9.94 11.38 15.91
N ILE A 209 9.61 11.50 14.63
CA ILE A 209 8.23 11.61 14.14
C ILE A 209 8.05 10.56 13.04
N ASN A 210 7.19 9.57 13.28
CA ASN A 210 7.03 8.43 12.38
C ASN A 210 5.57 8.13 12.05
N TYR A 211 5.29 7.92 10.78
CA TYR A 211 4.20 7.06 10.32
C TYR A 211 4.65 5.60 10.38
N SER A 212 3.91 4.74 11.10
CA SER A 212 4.20 3.30 11.09
C SER A 212 3.89 2.63 9.75
N GLY A 213 2.97 3.21 8.97
CA GLY A 213 2.37 2.53 7.83
C GLY A 213 1.29 1.54 8.26
N ASN A 214 0.63 0.92 7.28
CA ASN A 214 -0.27 -0.18 7.54
C ASN A 214 0.50 -1.47 7.87
N ILE A 215 -0.18 -2.42 8.51
CA ILE A 215 0.42 -3.68 8.96
C ILE A 215 0.40 -4.78 7.88
N GLN A 216 -0.46 -4.62 6.87
CA GLN A 216 -0.70 -5.58 5.79
C GLN A 216 -1.16 -4.80 4.56
N GLY A 217 -0.43 -4.96 3.45
CA GLY A 217 -0.83 -4.39 2.16
C GLY A 217 -2.16 -5.01 1.69
N ARG A 218 -3.04 -4.18 1.12
CA ARG A 218 -4.36 -4.60 0.63
C ARG A 218 -4.44 -4.68 -0.90
N HIS A 219 -3.47 -4.10 -1.59
CA HIS A 219 -3.36 -4.08 -3.04
C HIS A 219 -1.96 -3.61 -3.50
N PHE A 220 -1.66 -3.74 -4.79
CA PHE A 220 -0.38 -3.34 -5.39
C PHE A 220 -0.01 -1.85 -5.31
N ASN A 221 -0.88 -0.96 -4.86
CA ASN A 221 -0.46 0.42 -4.55
C ASN A 221 0.11 0.55 -3.11
N GLU A 222 0.13 -0.54 -2.34
CA GLU A 222 0.66 -0.61 -0.96
C GLU A 222 1.81 -1.63 -0.90
N GLN A 223 2.77 -1.54 -1.83
CA GLN A 223 3.94 -2.43 -1.91
C GLN A 223 4.93 -2.20 -0.76
N GLY A 224 5.92 -3.08 -0.69
CA GLY A 224 7.01 -3.05 0.27
C GLY A 224 6.63 -3.62 1.63
N GLU A 225 7.59 -3.63 2.55
CA GLU A 225 7.42 -4.24 3.87
C GLU A 225 6.40 -3.49 4.74
N LYS A 226 5.40 -4.22 5.24
CA LYS A 226 4.38 -3.74 6.18
C LYS A 226 4.52 -4.39 7.55
N GLY A 227 4.19 -3.64 8.61
CA GLY A 227 4.28 -4.14 9.98
C GLY A 227 4.27 -3.07 11.05
N CYS A 228 5.19 -3.14 12.01
CA CYS A 228 5.20 -2.23 13.16
C CYS A 228 6.60 -1.69 13.49
N LEU A 229 6.63 -0.65 14.32
CA LEU A 229 7.86 -0.06 14.84
C LEU A 229 8.00 -0.45 16.32
N LEU A 230 9.17 -0.97 16.69
CA LEU A 230 9.62 -1.09 18.07
C LEU A 230 10.43 0.15 18.42
N ILE A 231 10.03 0.83 19.48
CA ILE A 231 10.72 2.00 20.00
C ILE A 231 11.34 1.63 21.34
N GLU A 232 12.61 1.94 21.52
CA GLU A 232 13.32 1.74 22.80
C GLU A 232 14.26 2.91 23.12
N GLY A 233 14.34 3.25 24.40
CA GLY A 233 15.29 4.26 24.86
C GLY A 233 14.91 4.94 26.16
N ASP A 234 15.25 6.22 26.26
CA ASP A 234 14.98 7.07 27.41
C ASP A 234 14.59 8.49 26.96
N HIS A 235 14.48 9.41 27.92
CA HIS A 235 14.17 10.83 27.69
C HIS A 235 15.22 11.60 26.85
N LEU A 236 16.42 11.06 26.64
CA LEU A 236 17.43 11.70 25.79
C LEU A 236 17.34 11.23 24.35
N LYS A 237 17.07 9.93 24.15
CA LYS A 237 17.00 9.34 22.81
C LYS A 237 16.11 8.12 22.78
N LEU A 238 15.15 8.15 21.88
CA LEU A 238 14.35 7.00 21.46
C LEU A 238 14.87 6.51 20.11
N LYS A 239 15.14 5.20 20.02
CA LYS A 239 15.54 4.52 18.79
C LYS A 239 14.35 3.77 18.23
N THR A 240 14.23 3.78 16.91
CA THR A 240 13.17 3.08 16.19
C THR A 240 13.77 1.90 15.43
N LYS A 241 13.14 0.73 15.55
CA LYS A 241 13.46 -0.47 14.76
C LYS A 241 12.19 -1.01 14.15
N PHE A 242 12.18 -1.23 12.84
CA PHE A 242 11.03 -1.82 12.16
C PHE A 242 11.03 -3.35 12.25
N TYR A 243 9.83 -3.91 12.33
CA TYR A 243 9.56 -5.33 12.27
C TYR A 243 8.51 -5.61 11.18
N PRO A 244 8.87 -6.31 10.08
CA PRO A 244 7.90 -6.74 9.09
C PRO A 244 7.00 -7.83 9.68
N THR A 245 5.68 -7.67 9.56
CA THR A 245 4.70 -8.62 10.10
C THR A 245 3.65 -9.06 9.08
N GLN A 246 3.66 -8.47 7.89
CA GLN A 246 2.73 -8.79 6.81
C GLN A 246 2.65 -10.29 6.53
N TYR A 247 1.43 -10.78 6.38
CA TYR A 247 1.14 -12.18 6.07
C TYR A 247 1.28 -12.49 4.59
N ILE A 248 1.00 -11.50 3.73
CA ILE A 248 1.07 -11.60 2.27
C ILE A 248 1.83 -10.39 1.74
N ARG A 249 2.79 -10.62 0.85
CA ARG A 249 3.57 -9.56 0.18
C ARG A 249 2.94 -9.15 -1.16
N PHE A 250 3.13 -7.90 -1.55
CA PHE A 250 2.78 -7.38 -2.88
C PHE A 250 4.04 -6.79 -3.49
N GLU A 251 4.52 -7.40 -4.56
CA GLU A 251 5.84 -7.11 -5.11
C GLU A 251 5.81 -7.06 -6.64
N GLU A 252 6.78 -6.38 -7.23
CA GLU A 252 6.99 -6.38 -8.68
C GLU A 252 8.35 -7.03 -8.98
N ALA A 253 8.41 -7.80 -10.06
CA ALA A 253 9.63 -8.46 -10.48
C ALA A 253 9.78 -8.41 -12.00
N THR A 254 11.03 -8.38 -12.44
CA THR A 254 11.39 -8.47 -13.85
C THR A 254 12.33 -9.66 -14.04
N ILE A 255 12.03 -10.52 -15.01
CA ILE A 255 12.89 -11.66 -15.37
C ILE A 255 13.28 -11.50 -16.84
N GLU A 256 14.57 -11.56 -17.10
CA GLU A 256 15.10 -11.66 -18.46
C GLU A 256 15.20 -13.13 -18.88
N THR A 257 14.75 -13.46 -20.09
CA THR A 257 14.80 -14.83 -20.61
C THR A 257 14.90 -14.88 -22.13
N ASP A 258 15.56 -15.91 -22.65
CA ASP A 258 15.59 -16.25 -24.08
C ASP A 258 14.49 -17.24 -24.49
N LYS A 259 13.71 -17.73 -23.50
CA LYS A 259 12.66 -18.75 -23.72
C LYS A 259 11.42 -18.12 -24.32
N THR A 260 10.95 -18.72 -25.41
CA THR A 260 9.73 -18.29 -26.13
C THR A 260 8.70 -19.42 -26.27
N SER A 261 9.10 -20.67 -25.99
CA SER A 261 8.18 -21.81 -25.93
C SER A 261 7.35 -21.78 -24.64
N LYS A 262 6.09 -22.23 -24.70
CA LYS A 262 5.23 -22.44 -23.53
C LYS A 262 5.92 -23.13 -22.35
N GLN A 263 6.59 -24.26 -22.60
CA GLN A 263 7.27 -25.02 -21.54
C GLN A 263 8.40 -24.22 -20.89
N GLY A 264 9.24 -23.57 -21.71
CA GLY A 264 10.34 -22.75 -21.21
C GLY A 264 9.88 -21.54 -20.40
N LEU A 265 8.79 -20.87 -20.82
CA LEU A 265 8.20 -19.76 -20.05
C LEU A 265 7.66 -20.25 -18.70
N TYR A 266 6.93 -21.36 -18.70
CA TYR A 266 6.43 -21.98 -17.48
C TYR A 266 7.58 -22.31 -16.52
N GLU A 267 8.65 -22.96 -16.99
CA GLU A 267 9.82 -23.30 -16.17
C GLU A 267 10.51 -22.05 -15.59
N VAL A 268 10.66 -20.99 -16.39
CA VAL A 268 11.27 -19.72 -15.92
C VAL A 268 10.44 -19.10 -14.80
N ILE A 269 9.12 -19.03 -14.97
CA ILE A 269 8.24 -18.46 -13.96
C ILE A 269 8.19 -19.36 -12.71
N GLN A 270 8.17 -20.68 -12.85
CA GLN A 270 8.16 -21.60 -11.71
C GLN A 270 9.45 -21.54 -10.92
N ASN A 271 10.62 -21.49 -11.58
CA ASN A 271 11.90 -21.32 -10.90
C ASN A 271 11.94 -20.01 -10.09
N PHE A 272 11.41 -18.92 -10.66
CA PHE A 272 11.27 -17.67 -9.92
C PHE A 272 10.34 -17.80 -8.71
N LYS A 273 9.17 -18.43 -8.89
CA LYS A 273 8.22 -18.67 -7.81
C LYS A 273 8.86 -19.48 -6.67
N GLU A 274 9.58 -20.54 -6.98
CA GLU A 274 10.28 -21.37 -5.99
C GLU A 274 11.32 -20.57 -5.19
N GLN A 275 12.07 -19.67 -5.85
CA GLN A 275 13.05 -18.82 -5.19
C GLN A 275 12.41 -17.86 -4.18
N VAL A 276 11.32 -17.19 -4.54
CA VAL A 276 10.70 -16.17 -3.68
C VAL A 276 9.71 -16.76 -2.66
N ARG A 277 9.37 -18.05 -2.81
CA ARG A 277 8.44 -18.77 -1.92
C ARG A 277 8.98 -18.95 -0.51
N GLU A 278 10.30 -19.06 -0.35
CA GLU A 278 10.95 -19.19 0.97
C GLU A 278 10.65 -17.99 1.90
N GLU A 279 10.43 -16.81 1.31
CA GLU A 279 10.09 -15.59 2.03
C GLU A 279 8.62 -15.55 2.49
N GLY A 280 7.77 -16.48 2.03
CA GLY A 280 6.34 -16.56 2.36
C GLY A 280 5.39 -16.20 1.23
N LYS A 281 4.10 -16.02 1.55
CA LYS A 281 3.03 -15.78 0.57
C LYS A 281 3.18 -14.44 -0.13
N ALA A 282 2.96 -14.41 -1.43
CA ALA A 282 3.10 -13.18 -2.21
C ALA A 282 2.19 -13.13 -3.44
N PHE A 283 1.79 -11.92 -3.79
CA PHE A 283 1.30 -11.55 -5.11
C PHE A 283 2.40 -10.80 -5.86
N TYR A 284 2.63 -11.18 -7.11
CA TYR A 284 3.59 -10.52 -8.00
C TYR A 284 2.91 -9.94 -9.22
N ARG A 285 3.34 -8.75 -9.64
CA ARG A 285 3.25 -8.33 -11.05
C ARG A 285 4.58 -8.64 -11.70
N LEU A 286 4.56 -9.55 -12.66
CA LEU A 286 5.77 -10.09 -13.27
C LEU A 286 5.93 -9.54 -14.68
N THR A 287 7.10 -8.95 -14.96
CA THR A 287 7.49 -8.56 -16.31
C THR A 287 8.53 -9.54 -16.84
N LEU A 288 8.23 -10.24 -17.94
CA LEU A 288 9.22 -11.02 -18.66
C LEU A 288 9.80 -10.19 -19.80
N VAL A 289 11.12 -9.99 -19.78
CA VAL A 289 11.88 -9.36 -20.85
C VAL A 289 12.46 -10.47 -21.73
N ILE A 290 11.93 -10.59 -22.94
CA ILE A 290 12.25 -11.63 -23.91
C ILE A 290 13.40 -11.18 -24.80
N ASN A 291 14.52 -11.88 -24.68
CA ASN A 291 15.74 -11.68 -25.47
C ASN A 291 15.73 -12.58 -26.71
N SER A 292 14.66 -12.50 -27.50
CA SER A 292 14.46 -13.31 -28.72
C SER A 292 13.57 -12.57 -29.71
N GLU A 293 13.86 -12.74 -31.00
CA GLU A 293 13.02 -12.26 -32.10
C GLU A 293 11.73 -13.09 -32.26
N THR A 294 11.67 -14.27 -31.63
CA THR A 294 10.51 -15.15 -31.73
C THR A 294 9.38 -14.64 -30.85
N LEU A 295 8.26 -14.26 -31.48
CA LEU A 295 7.05 -13.88 -30.77
C LEU A 295 6.37 -15.08 -30.11
N ILE A 296 5.87 -14.86 -28.90
CA ILE A 296 5.07 -15.83 -28.16
C ILE A 296 3.62 -15.68 -28.60
N SER A 297 2.97 -16.80 -28.92
CA SER A 297 1.55 -16.80 -29.27
C SER A 297 0.68 -16.37 -28.07
N PRO A 298 -0.35 -15.51 -28.26
CA PRO A 298 -1.29 -15.16 -27.19
C PRO A 298 -1.95 -16.40 -26.56
N GLN A 299 -2.21 -17.44 -27.34
CA GLN A 299 -2.78 -18.68 -26.84
C GLN A 299 -1.80 -19.46 -25.94
N ASP A 300 -0.50 -19.40 -26.25
CA ASP A 300 0.51 -20.02 -25.39
C ASP A 300 0.66 -19.24 -24.09
N LEU A 301 0.59 -17.90 -24.13
CA LEU A 301 0.62 -17.06 -22.92
C LEU A 301 -0.56 -17.35 -22.00
N LEU A 302 -1.78 -17.42 -22.54
CA LEU A 302 -2.97 -17.78 -21.75
C LEU A 302 -2.82 -19.16 -21.10
N GLN A 303 -2.29 -20.14 -21.83
CA GLN A 303 -2.03 -21.47 -21.24
C GLN A 303 -0.94 -21.43 -20.16
N VAL A 304 0.11 -20.61 -20.33
CA VAL A 304 1.12 -20.43 -19.27
C VAL A 304 0.47 -19.81 -18.03
N GLU A 305 -0.34 -18.77 -18.20
CA GLU A 305 -1.06 -18.09 -17.10
C GLU A 305 -1.99 -19.05 -16.34
N GLU A 306 -2.75 -19.89 -17.05
CA GLU A 306 -3.57 -20.95 -16.43
C GLU A 306 -2.68 -21.93 -15.65
N MET A 307 -1.63 -22.46 -16.28
CA MET A 307 -0.73 -23.45 -15.66
C MET A 307 -0.02 -22.91 -14.41
N ILE A 308 0.45 -21.66 -14.43
CA ILE A 308 1.11 -21.07 -13.25
C ILE A 308 0.12 -20.74 -12.15
N THR A 309 -1.15 -20.50 -12.48
CA THR A 309 -2.22 -20.19 -11.51
C THR A 309 -2.70 -21.46 -10.82
N ASP A 310 -3.03 -22.51 -11.59
CA ASP A 310 -3.49 -23.80 -11.09
C ASP A 310 -2.48 -24.44 -10.13
N TYR A 311 -1.19 -24.22 -10.39
CA TYR A 311 -0.11 -24.70 -9.51
C TYR A 311 -0.24 -24.15 -8.08
N GLU A 312 -0.65 -22.89 -7.92
CA GLU A 312 -0.72 -22.22 -6.61
C GLU A 312 -1.92 -22.64 -5.77
N GLU A 313 -2.97 -23.22 -6.36
CA GLU A 313 -4.16 -23.63 -5.62
C GLU A 313 -3.87 -24.65 -4.52
N ASN A 314 -2.85 -25.48 -4.76
CA ASN A 314 -2.46 -26.56 -3.85
C ASN A 314 -1.34 -26.14 -2.88
N GLU A 315 -0.78 -24.95 -3.05
CA GLU A 315 0.40 -24.50 -2.30
C GLU A 315 0.04 -23.82 -0.99
N ASN A 316 0.87 -24.01 0.03
CA ASN A 316 0.65 -23.40 1.35
C ASN A 316 1.28 -22.01 1.45
N GLN A 317 2.39 -21.77 0.74
CA GLN A 317 3.03 -20.46 0.60
C GLN A 317 2.92 -20.07 -0.88
N PHE A 318 1.72 -19.66 -1.29
CA PHE A 318 1.49 -19.36 -2.70
C PHE A 318 2.33 -18.16 -3.16
N VAL A 319 2.74 -18.20 -4.42
CA VAL A 319 3.34 -17.08 -5.16
C VAL A 319 2.47 -16.85 -6.39
N TYR A 320 1.46 -16.00 -6.23
CA TYR A 320 0.44 -15.75 -7.24
C TYR A 320 0.92 -14.65 -8.19
N ILE A 321 0.84 -14.88 -9.50
CA ILE A 321 1.11 -13.84 -10.50
C ILE A 321 -0.20 -13.15 -10.83
N ASP A 322 -0.39 -11.93 -10.33
CA ASP A 322 -1.63 -11.14 -10.56
C ASP A 322 -1.66 -10.53 -11.95
N GLU A 323 -0.49 -10.17 -12.48
CA GLU A 323 -0.33 -9.61 -13.83
C GLU A 323 0.98 -10.13 -14.42
N LEU A 324 0.91 -10.67 -15.64
CA LEU A 324 2.08 -11.07 -16.42
C LEU A 324 2.23 -10.14 -17.64
N LYS A 325 3.31 -9.38 -17.68
CA LYS A 325 3.66 -8.50 -18.81
C LYS A 325 4.80 -9.10 -19.60
N ILE A 326 4.68 -9.08 -20.93
CA ILE A 326 5.76 -9.48 -21.83
C ILE A 326 6.32 -8.23 -22.50
N GLN A 327 7.63 -8.05 -22.41
CA GLN A 327 8.39 -7.02 -23.13
C GLN A 327 9.44 -7.72 -23.99
N TYR A 328 9.71 -7.21 -25.19
CA TYR A 328 10.76 -7.76 -26.05
C TYR A 328 11.92 -6.78 -26.06
N ALA A 329 13.12 -7.24 -25.69
CA ALA A 329 14.29 -6.38 -25.52
C ALA A 329 14.71 -5.66 -26.83
N GLN A 330 14.34 -6.20 -27.99
CA GLN A 330 14.69 -5.63 -29.29
C GLN A 330 13.63 -4.68 -29.88
N ASN A 331 12.47 -4.50 -29.24
CA ASN A 331 11.42 -3.61 -29.76
C ASN A 331 11.64 -2.11 -29.46
N ASP A 332 12.65 -1.75 -28.66
CA ASP A 332 13.08 -0.35 -28.47
C ASP A 332 14.08 0.12 -29.54
N GLU A 333 14.63 -0.79 -30.37
CA GLU A 333 15.63 -0.46 -31.39
C GLU A 333 15.13 -0.70 -32.82
N SER A 334 14.00 -0.08 -33.17
CA SER A 334 13.81 0.63 -34.44
C SER A 334 12.31 0.92 -34.63
N PRO A 335 11.85 2.18 -34.57
CA PRO A 335 10.51 2.50 -35.03
C PRO A 335 10.36 2.05 -36.49
N LEU A 336 9.18 1.54 -36.87
CA LEU A 336 8.81 1.25 -38.26
C LEU A 336 9.07 2.46 -39.17
N VAL A 337 9.10 3.68 -38.59
CA VAL A 337 9.56 4.92 -39.21
C VAL A 337 10.90 4.79 -39.95
N ASN A 338 11.83 3.95 -39.48
CA ASN A 338 13.12 3.72 -40.14
C ASN A 338 13.02 2.78 -41.37
N GLU A 339 11.92 2.07 -41.55
CA GLU A 339 11.65 1.28 -42.77
C GLU A 339 10.99 2.10 -43.89
N PHE A 340 10.41 3.25 -43.55
CA PHE A 340 9.89 4.19 -44.54
C PHE A 340 11.03 5.08 -45.06
N SER A 341 11.04 5.37 -46.36
CA SER A 341 11.98 6.35 -46.89
C SER A 341 11.72 7.72 -46.25
N ALA A 342 12.75 8.50 -45.97
CA ALA A 342 12.60 9.87 -45.45
C ALA A 342 11.74 10.75 -46.37
N GLU A 343 11.65 10.39 -47.65
CA GLU A 343 10.78 11.03 -48.65
C GLU A 343 9.29 10.76 -48.40
N LEU A 344 8.92 9.56 -47.92
CA LEU A 344 7.54 9.19 -47.59
C LEU A 344 7.02 9.92 -46.33
N LEU A 345 7.90 10.17 -45.36
CA LEU A 345 7.55 10.88 -44.11
C LEU A 345 7.23 12.37 -44.34
N VAL A 346 7.75 12.94 -45.43
CA VAL A 346 7.56 14.36 -45.80
C VAL A 346 6.50 14.52 -46.89
N ASP A 347 5.98 13.42 -47.44
CA ASP A 347 4.98 13.44 -48.50
C ASP A 347 3.59 13.81 -47.95
N GLN A 348 3.30 15.12 -47.98
CA GLN A 348 1.98 15.66 -47.62
C GLN A 348 0.85 15.16 -48.53
N THR A 349 1.15 14.69 -49.75
CA THR A 349 0.10 14.30 -50.70
C THR A 349 -0.70 13.09 -50.23
N VAL A 350 -0.07 12.15 -49.52
CA VAL A 350 -0.74 10.97 -48.95
C VAL A 350 -1.66 11.37 -47.81
N PHE A 351 -1.18 12.24 -46.91
CA PHE A 351 -1.95 12.75 -45.79
C PHE A 351 -3.14 13.60 -46.25
N ASP A 352 -2.91 14.53 -47.18
CA ASP A 352 -3.94 15.40 -47.74
C ASP A 352 -5.03 14.58 -48.44
N LYS A 353 -4.64 13.53 -49.17
CA LYS A 353 -5.59 12.63 -49.83
C LYS A 353 -6.43 11.86 -48.81
N ALA A 354 -5.82 11.33 -47.75
CA ALA A 354 -6.53 10.63 -46.69
C ALA A 354 -7.52 11.53 -45.94
N MET A 355 -7.15 12.79 -45.69
CA MET A 355 -8.05 13.78 -45.07
C MET A 355 -9.13 14.28 -46.03
N SER A 356 -8.82 14.41 -47.32
CA SER A 356 -9.74 14.94 -48.33
C SER A 356 -11.06 14.17 -48.38
N ASP A 357 -11.01 12.82 -48.35
CA ASP A 357 -12.21 11.98 -48.40
C ASP A 357 -13.16 12.23 -47.21
N LEU A 358 -12.61 12.54 -46.03
CA LEU A 358 -13.38 12.82 -44.82
C LEU A 358 -13.91 14.27 -44.79
N TYR A 359 -13.09 15.24 -45.17
CA TYR A 359 -13.42 16.67 -45.12
C TYR A 359 -14.24 17.17 -46.31
N LEU A 360 -14.23 16.47 -47.44
CA LEU A 360 -15.12 16.75 -48.57
C LEU A 360 -16.54 16.24 -48.35
N ASN A 361 -16.78 15.43 -47.32
CA ASN A 361 -18.11 14.95 -46.97
C ASN A 361 -18.94 16.05 -46.27
N PRO A 362 -19.99 16.60 -46.90
CA PRO A 362 -20.72 17.77 -46.37
C PRO A 362 -21.48 17.53 -45.06
N ARG A 363 -21.67 16.25 -44.68
CA ARG A 363 -22.32 15.87 -43.41
C ARG A 363 -21.33 15.77 -42.26
N ALA A 364 -20.09 15.35 -42.54
CA ALA A 364 -19.05 15.18 -41.52
C ALA A 364 -18.27 16.46 -41.27
N SER A 365 -17.92 17.21 -42.32
CA SER A 365 -17.03 18.37 -42.25
C SER A 365 -17.52 19.51 -41.34
N LYS A 366 -18.82 19.58 -41.03
CA LYS A 366 -19.37 20.56 -40.09
C LYS A 366 -19.00 20.30 -38.62
N PHE A 367 -18.50 19.12 -38.30
CA PHE A 367 -18.17 18.69 -36.94
C PHE A 367 -16.67 18.37 -36.77
N LEU A 368 -15.85 18.65 -37.78
CA LEU A 368 -14.42 18.35 -37.77
C LEU A 368 -13.61 19.64 -37.57
N ASP A 369 -12.53 19.53 -36.80
CA ASP A 369 -11.57 20.60 -36.55
C ASP A 369 -10.70 20.88 -37.80
N ASP A 370 -9.95 21.98 -37.81
CA ASP A 370 -9.02 22.24 -38.92
C ASP A 370 -7.82 21.27 -38.87
N TYR A 371 -7.79 20.29 -39.79
CA TYR A 371 -6.73 19.28 -39.84
C TYR A 371 -5.35 19.86 -40.18
N GLY A 372 -5.27 21.09 -40.71
CA GLY A 372 -3.99 21.78 -40.93
C GLY A 372 -3.24 22.14 -39.65
N THR A 373 -3.89 22.00 -38.49
CA THR A 373 -3.31 22.27 -37.17
C THR A 373 -2.86 21.00 -36.43
N PHE A 374 -3.02 19.83 -37.03
CA PHE A 374 -2.70 18.56 -36.37
C PHE A 374 -1.18 18.35 -36.27
N ASP A 375 -0.74 17.68 -35.19
CA ASP A 375 0.64 17.24 -35.07
C ASP A 375 0.84 15.94 -35.88
N HIS A 376 1.39 16.08 -37.08
CA HIS A 376 1.66 14.98 -37.98
C HIS A 376 2.57 13.92 -37.37
N THR A 377 3.55 14.32 -36.55
CA THR A 377 4.49 13.39 -35.91
C THR A 377 3.75 12.54 -34.89
N ALA A 378 2.89 13.17 -34.09
CA ALA A 378 2.04 12.46 -33.13
C ALA A 378 1.06 11.50 -33.83
N LEU A 379 0.49 11.87 -34.98
CA LEU A 379 -0.40 10.99 -35.74
C LEU A 379 0.32 9.79 -36.34
N VAL A 380 1.55 9.96 -36.85
CA VAL A 380 2.38 8.86 -37.38
C VAL A 380 2.76 7.90 -36.25
N ASN A 381 3.22 8.42 -35.11
CA ASN A 381 3.56 7.59 -33.95
C ASN A 381 2.35 6.81 -33.45
N ARG A 382 1.17 7.44 -33.38
CA ARG A 382 -0.08 6.77 -33.01
C ARG A 382 -0.49 5.70 -34.03
N ALA A 383 -0.34 5.97 -35.32
CA ALA A 383 -0.62 4.98 -36.36
C ALA A 383 0.33 3.77 -36.27
N GLU A 384 1.60 3.99 -35.94
CA GLU A 384 2.57 2.93 -35.69
C GLU A 384 2.18 2.08 -34.47
N GLU A 385 1.74 2.71 -33.37
CA GLU A 385 1.24 1.98 -32.19
C GLU A 385 0.05 1.09 -32.55
N ILE A 386 -0.90 1.61 -33.35
CA ILE A 386 -2.07 0.86 -33.82
C ILE A 386 -1.65 -0.30 -34.72
N LEU A 387 -0.75 -0.08 -35.68
CA LEU A 387 -0.24 -1.14 -36.56
C LEU A 387 0.50 -2.21 -35.77
N LYS A 388 1.34 -1.81 -34.80
CA LYS A 388 2.00 -2.75 -33.89
C LYS A 388 0.96 -3.54 -33.09
N ALA A 389 -0.12 -2.92 -32.63
CA ALA A 389 -1.20 -3.61 -31.90
C ALA A 389 -1.98 -4.60 -32.80
N GLU A 390 -2.32 -4.21 -34.04
CA GLU A 390 -2.96 -5.09 -35.01
C GLU A 390 -2.06 -6.27 -35.40
N MET A 391 -0.76 -6.03 -35.60
CA MET A 391 0.23 -7.08 -35.83
C MET A 391 0.38 -8.03 -34.63
N ARG A 392 0.09 -7.56 -33.41
CA ARG A 392 0.02 -8.36 -32.17
C ARG A 392 -1.30 -9.14 -32.03
N GLY A 393 -2.27 -8.93 -32.92
CA GLY A 393 -3.60 -9.56 -32.83
C GLY A 393 -4.49 -8.97 -31.73
N GLU A 394 -4.13 -7.80 -31.20
CA GLU A 394 -4.95 -7.06 -30.24
C GLU A 394 -6.11 -6.43 -31.03
N GLN A 395 -7.32 -6.99 -30.92
CA GLN A 395 -8.52 -6.32 -31.47
C GLN A 395 -8.78 -5.06 -30.67
N ASN A 396 -8.49 -3.90 -31.27
CA ASN A 396 -8.98 -2.61 -30.79
C ASN A 396 -10.50 -2.54 -31.06
N ASP A 397 -11.30 -3.08 -30.14
CA ASP A 397 -12.72 -2.74 -30.05
C ASP A 397 -12.85 -1.31 -29.51
N ASN A 398 -12.77 -0.32 -30.41
CA ASN A 398 -13.22 1.05 -30.17
C ASN A 398 -14.18 1.50 -31.26
#